data_AF-A0A412VEI0-F1
#
_entry.id   AF-A0A412VEI0-F1
#
_cell.length_a   1.000
_cell.length_b   1.000
_cell.length_c   1.000
_cell.angle_alpha   90.00
_cell.angle_beta   90.00
_cell.angle_gamma   90.00
#
_symmetry.space_group_name_H-M   'P 1'
#
loop_
_entity.id
_entity.type
_entity.pdbx_description
1 polymer ?
#
loop_
_entity_poly.entity_id
_entity_poly.type
_entity_poly.pdbx_seq_one_letter_code
_entity_poly.pdbx_strand_id
1 'polypeptide(L)'
;MKTFQTFDISAEYDAIHRTFPCHKDAPVIGLTGNFQEGACTLLEGYFTSILKAGGIPFIIPPVDDTDSLINSLNALDGLLLTGGADINPLFLGEEPVKELHSINPRRDRQELLLAKLAADRQIPILGICRGIQVMNAAFGGSLYQDIHVQMEGKRIKHDQDLGRGYASHTVRIEKDSLLYKLFETEVLPVNSFHHQAVKEVAPGFRVTARSSDGVIEAMESTECKSMMGVQWHPECFILENNTCMMPLFEWFIRESSSFREAQRLHRRMITLDSHCDTPMFFDQGINFATRDKKILVDLHKMTEGHLDATIMVAYLKQLERTDEALSAATAKADRILNEIEEMVAKNCTAVDIAYTPADLSRLKKAGKKAVMLGIENGYAIGKDITNVERFRHRGVVYMTLCHNGNNDICGSARYNEEGLGISTFGEQVIKEMNRVGMMVDISHAGEKSFYDALEISSKPIVASHSSARALCDHPRNLTDDQLKALAAKGGVAQVCMYGGFLRKNGEATIKDAIEHLNHMVNVMGIEHVGIGTDFDGDGGITGCASASELINFTRRLLLERYSGESIRLIWGGNFLRVMEEVQRK
;
A
#
# COMPACT_ATOMS: atom_id res chain seq x y z
N MET A 1 18.17 3.24 -55.29
CA MET A 1 19.37 3.86 -54.67
C MET A 1 19.04 4.20 -53.23
N LYS A 2 19.41 3.33 -52.28
CA LYS A 2 19.41 3.72 -50.86
C LYS A 2 20.56 4.70 -50.69
N THR A 3 20.25 5.89 -50.19
CA THR A 3 21.17 7.00 -49.94
C THR A 3 22.39 6.52 -49.15
N PHE A 4 23.59 6.88 -49.60
CA PHE A 4 24.81 6.76 -48.78
C PHE A 4 24.68 7.74 -47.62
N GLN A 5 24.00 7.36 -46.54
CA GLN A 5 24.08 8.09 -45.28
C GLN A 5 25.44 7.77 -44.65
N THR A 6 26.33 8.76 -44.61
CA THR A 6 27.57 8.69 -43.83
C THR A 6 27.22 8.90 -42.36
N PHE A 7 27.45 7.90 -41.51
CA PHE A 7 27.29 7.96 -40.06
C PHE A 7 28.66 8.17 -39.41
N ASP A 8 28.85 9.31 -38.74
CA ASP A 8 30.09 9.63 -38.01
C ASP A 8 29.88 9.36 -36.51
N ILE A 9 30.19 8.14 -36.11
CA ILE A 9 30.05 7.67 -34.72
C ILE A 9 30.89 8.50 -33.74
N SER A 10 32.06 8.99 -34.16
CA SER A 10 32.95 9.76 -33.29
C SER A 10 32.35 11.13 -33.00
N ALA A 11 31.80 11.80 -34.01
CA ALA A 11 31.14 13.08 -33.83
C ALA A 11 29.91 13.00 -32.91
N GLU A 12 29.08 11.95 -33.05
CA GLU A 12 27.91 11.74 -32.17
C GLU A 12 28.31 11.37 -30.74
N TYR A 13 29.29 10.47 -30.57
CA TYR A 13 29.84 10.13 -29.26
C TYR A 13 30.40 11.36 -28.56
N ASP A 14 31.23 12.14 -29.24
CA ASP A 14 31.81 13.37 -28.69
C ASP A 14 30.71 14.38 -28.33
N ALA A 15 29.66 14.50 -29.15
CA ALA A 15 28.53 15.40 -28.87
C ALA A 15 27.82 15.07 -27.55
N ILE A 16 27.63 13.78 -27.24
CA ILE A 16 27.04 13.33 -25.96
C ILE A 16 27.94 13.69 -24.77
N HIS A 17 29.27 13.66 -24.95
CA HIS A 17 30.26 13.89 -23.90
C HIS A 17 30.75 15.34 -23.79
N ARG A 18 30.26 16.25 -24.66
CA ARG A 18 30.59 17.69 -24.60
C ARG A 18 30.05 18.38 -23.35
N THR A 19 29.04 17.81 -22.70
CA THR A 19 28.42 18.35 -21.49
C THR A 19 28.27 17.25 -20.45
N PHE A 20 28.16 17.64 -19.17
CA PHE A 20 27.76 16.71 -18.12
C PHE A 20 26.46 15.99 -18.55
N PRO A 21 26.31 14.67 -18.31
CA PRO A 21 25.15 13.91 -18.78
C PRO A 21 23.86 14.37 -18.08
N CYS A 22 23.27 15.44 -18.61
CA CYS A 22 21.95 15.95 -18.25
C CYS A 22 20.86 15.12 -18.94
N HIS A 23 20.79 13.83 -18.63
CA HIS A 23 19.69 13.00 -19.12
C HIS A 23 18.43 13.27 -18.30
N LYS A 24 17.27 13.26 -18.97
CA LYS A 24 15.98 13.40 -18.29
C LYS A 24 15.68 12.08 -17.60
N ASP A 25 15.61 12.15 -16.27
CA ASP A 25 15.25 11.02 -15.44
C ASP A 25 13.77 10.65 -15.65
N ALA A 26 13.45 9.36 -15.81
CA ALA A 26 12.13 8.87 -16.22
C ALA A 26 11.82 7.49 -15.62
N PRO A 27 10.54 7.10 -15.47
CA PRO A 27 10.18 5.78 -14.96
C PRO A 27 10.50 4.66 -15.95
N VAL A 28 10.99 3.53 -15.44
CA VAL A 28 11.28 2.32 -16.21
C VAL A 28 10.04 1.44 -16.28
N ILE A 29 9.60 1.13 -17.49
CA ILE A 29 8.35 0.42 -17.75
C ILE A 29 8.64 -0.95 -18.35
N GLY A 30 8.25 -2.00 -17.63
CA GLY A 30 8.36 -3.37 -18.11
C GLY A 30 7.32 -3.66 -19.19
N LEU A 31 7.74 -4.16 -20.34
CA LEU A 31 6.88 -4.56 -21.46
C LEU A 31 7.01 -6.07 -21.64
N THR A 32 5.93 -6.83 -21.50
CA THR A 32 6.03 -8.28 -21.72
C THR A 32 6.26 -8.58 -23.20
N GLY A 33 7.35 -9.30 -23.50
CA GLY A 33 7.71 -9.69 -24.86
C GLY A 33 6.86 -10.87 -25.34
N ASN A 34 6.51 -10.86 -26.63
CA ASN A 34 5.92 -12.02 -27.28
C ASN A 34 7.03 -13.03 -27.66
N PHE A 35 6.68 -14.31 -27.76
CA PHE A 35 7.59 -15.33 -28.28
C PHE A 35 7.03 -15.91 -29.57
N GLN A 36 7.73 -15.69 -30.68
CA GLN A 36 7.34 -16.22 -31.98
C GLN A 36 8.60 -16.69 -32.70
N GLU A 37 8.55 -17.90 -33.28
CA GLU A 37 9.62 -18.45 -34.13
C GLU A 37 11.02 -18.44 -33.47
N GLY A 38 11.08 -18.64 -32.15
CA GLY A 38 12.34 -18.65 -31.40
C GLY A 38 12.88 -17.26 -31.03
N ALA A 39 12.17 -16.18 -31.39
CA ALA A 39 12.55 -14.81 -31.08
C ALA A 39 11.61 -14.19 -30.03
N CYS A 40 12.18 -13.36 -29.15
CA CYS A 40 11.42 -12.43 -28.33
C CYS A 40 11.11 -11.18 -29.16
N THR A 41 9.83 -10.89 -29.39
CA THR A 41 9.38 -9.79 -30.27
C THR A 41 8.42 -8.86 -29.55
N LEU A 42 8.37 -7.60 -30.01
CA LEU A 42 7.47 -6.56 -29.50
C LEU A 42 7.06 -5.64 -30.64
N LEU A 43 5.77 -5.29 -30.73
CA LEU A 43 5.29 -4.34 -31.73
C LEU A 43 5.76 -2.91 -31.43
N GLU A 44 6.09 -2.15 -32.47
CA GLU A 44 6.64 -0.79 -32.38
C GLU A 44 5.78 0.17 -31.56
N GLY A 45 4.45 0.07 -31.71
CA GLY A 45 3.50 0.93 -31.01
C GLY A 45 3.70 0.95 -29.50
N TYR A 46 4.01 -0.19 -28.86
CA TYR A 46 4.16 -0.27 -27.41
C TYR A 46 5.29 0.62 -26.91
N PHE A 47 6.51 0.44 -27.42
CA PHE A 47 7.66 1.20 -26.94
C PHE A 47 7.62 2.65 -27.44
N THR A 48 7.05 2.92 -28.62
CA THR A 48 6.87 4.28 -29.13
C THR A 48 5.90 5.08 -28.27
N SER A 49 4.77 4.51 -27.85
CA SER A 49 3.82 5.18 -26.94
C SER A 49 4.43 5.46 -25.58
N ILE A 50 5.20 4.53 -25.02
CA ILE A 50 5.90 4.73 -23.74
C ILE A 50 6.95 5.84 -23.84
N LEU A 51 7.79 5.82 -24.89
CA LEU A 51 8.78 6.87 -25.13
C LEU A 51 8.10 8.24 -25.31
N LYS A 52 6.99 8.29 -26.06
CA LYS A 52 6.22 9.51 -26.29
C LYS A 52 5.60 10.06 -25.00
N ALA A 53 5.09 9.18 -24.13
CA ALA A 53 4.56 9.55 -22.82
C ALA A 53 5.65 9.90 -21.79
N GLY A 54 6.93 9.67 -22.12
CA GLY A 54 8.08 10.04 -21.29
C GLY A 54 8.58 8.95 -20.34
N GLY A 55 8.25 7.68 -20.59
CA GLY A 55 8.82 6.52 -19.89
C GLY A 55 10.00 5.88 -20.64
N ILE A 56 10.69 4.96 -19.97
CA ILE A 56 11.78 4.16 -20.54
C ILE A 56 11.29 2.72 -20.71
N PRO A 57 11.15 2.21 -21.96
CA PRO A 57 10.70 0.84 -22.19
C PRO A 57 11.79 -0.19 -21.83
N PHE A 58 11.41 -1.23 -21.10
CA PHE A 58 12.25 -2.37 -20.73
C PHE A 58 11.55 -3.67 -21.10
N ILE A 59 12.10 -4.46 -22.02
CA ILE A 59 11.45 -5.69 -22.49
C ILE A 59 11.70 -6.82 -21.49
N ILE A 60 10.62 -7.44 -21.00
CA ILE A 60 10.67 -8.63 -20.15
C ILE A 60 10.53 -9.86 -21.07
N PRO A 61 11.58 -10.68 -21.23
CA PRO A 61 11.51 -11.86 -22.08
C PRO A 61 10.62 -12.93 -21.45
N PRO A 62 9.99 -13.81 -22.25
CA PRO A 62 9.10 -14.85 -21.76
C PRO A 62 9.86 -16.00 -21.08
N VAL A 63 10.13 -15.83 -19.79
CA VAL A 63 10.87 -16.77 -18.92
C VAL A 63 10.03 -17.18 -17.72
N ASP A 64 10.25 -18.40 -17.25
CA ASP A 64 9.52 -19.05 -16.15
C ASP A 64 10.30 -19.13 -14.83
N ASP A 65 11.52 -18.55 -14.82
CA ASP A 65 12.39 -18.44 -13.65
C ASP A 65 11.91 -17.37 -12.67
N THR A 66 11.48 -17.80 -11.48
CA THR A 66 10.85 -16.93 -10.47
C THR A 66 11.79 -15.82 -9.99
N ASP A 67 13.08 -16.10 -9.82
CA ASP A 67 14.05 -15.11 -9.35
C ASP A 67 14.21 -13.98 -10.37
N SER A 68 14.27 -14.33 -11.65
CA SER A 68 14.29 -13.35 -12.74
C SER A 68 13.03 -12.48 -12.76
N LEU A 69 11.84 -13.03 -12.48
CA LEU A 69 10.60 -12.25 -12.41
C LEU A 69 10.62 -11.26 -11.25
N ILE A 70 11.00 -11.72 -10.05
CA ILE A 70 11.07 -10.87 -8.85
C ILE A 70 12.11 -9.77 -9.04
N ASN A 71 13.31 -10.11 -9.53
CA ASN A 71 14.37 -9.14 -9.78
C ASN A 71 13.99 -8.13 -10.86
N SER A 72 13.25 -8.56 -11.90
CA SER A 72 12.70 -7.64 -12.89
C SER A 72 11.75 -6.65 -12.22
N LEU A 73 10.76 -7.13 -11.45
CA LEU A 73 9.81 -6.25 -10.77
C LEU A 73 10.47 -5.26 -9.79
N ASN A 74 11.55 -5.65 -9.12
CA ASN A 74 12.31 -4.76 -8.24
C ASN A 74 12.99 -3.59 -8.97
N ALA A 75 13.20 -3.70 -10.28
CA ALA A 75 13.82 -2.69 -11.12
C ALA A 75 12.81 -1.84 -11.92
N LEU A 76 11.52 -2.15 -11.84
CA LEU A 76 10.48 -1.52 -12.64
C LEU A 76 9.63 -0.53 -11.83
N ASP A 77 9.23 0.55 -12.49
CA ASP A 77 8.35 1.57 -11.96
C ASP A 77 6.89 1.39 -12.45
N GLY A 78 6.67 0.55 -13.46
CA GLY A 78 5.37 0.21 -14.03
C GLY A 78 5.46 -1.05 -14.91
N LEU A 79 4.34 -1.75 -15.10
CA LEU A 79 4.24 -2.96 -15.92
C LEU A 79 3.14 -2.82 -16.99
N LEU A 80 3.50 -3.00 -18.25
CA LEU A 80 2.56 -3.09 -19.36
C LEU A 80 2.53 -4.53 -19.89
N LEU A 81 1.36 -5.15 -19.76
CA LEU A 81 1.07 -6.46 -20.31
C LEU A 81 0.58 -6.28 -21.75
N THR A 82 1.36 -6.77 -22.71
CA THR A 82 1.15 -6.52 -24.14
C THR A 82 0.13 -7.49 -24.75
N GLY A 83 -0.34 -7.17 -25.96
CA GLY A 83 -1.18 -8.05 -26.77
C GLY A 83 -0.48 -9.35 -27.18
N GLY A 84 -1.24 -10.30 -27.71
CA GLY A 84 -0.68 -11.57 -28.18
C GLY A 84 -1.71 -12.65 -28.44
N ALA A 85 -1.20 -13.89 -28.44
CA ALA A 85 -1.94 -15.15 -28.53
C ALA A 85 -3.00 -15.33 -27.43
N ASP A 86 -3.82 -16.36 -27.55
CA ASP A 86 -4.84 -16.70 -26.56
C ASP A 86 -4.21 -17.21 -25.25
N ILE A 87 -4.91 -16.98 -24.13
CA ILE A 87 -4.59 -17.58 -22.85
C ILE A 87 -5.06 -19.03 -22.86
N ASN A 88 -4.21 -19.94 -22.36
CA ASN A 88 -4.56 -21.34 -22.20
C ASN A 88 -5.77 -21.52 -21.26
N PRO A 89 -6.93 -22.01 -21.74
CA PRO A 89 -8.14 -22.17 -20.93
C PRO A 89 -7.97 -23.20 -19.79
N LEU A 90 -7.00 -24.10 -19.88
CA LEU A 90 -6.71 -25.06 -18.80
C LEU A 90 -6.24 -24.37 -17.51
N PHE A 91 -5.64 -23.17 -17.61
CA PHE A 91 -5.27 -22.38 -16.42
C PHE A 91 -6.48 -21.73 -15.74
N LEU A 92 -7.63 -21.72 -16.42
CA LEU A 92 -8.92 -21.25 -15.92
C LEU A 92 -9.86 -22.41 -15.56
N GLY A 93 -9.41 -23.67 -15.70
CA GLY A 93 -10.23 -24.86 -15.44
C GLY A 93 -11.28 -25.14 -16.51
N GLU A 94 -11.08 -24.64 -17.73
CA GLU A 94 -11.98 -24.87 -18.88
C GLU A 94 -11.32 -25.74 -19.95
N GLU A 95 -12.14 -26.50 -20.69
CA GLU A 95 -11.72 -27.24 -21.88
C GLU A 95 -11.66 -26.32 -23.11
N PRO A 96 -10.71 -26.54 -24.05
CA PRO A 96 -10.57 -25.70 -25.23
C PRO A 96 -11.77 -25.86 -26.19
N VAL A 97 -12.30 -24.74 -26.66
CA VAL A 97 -13.26 -24.72 -27.78
C VAL A 97 -12.53 -24.89 -29.11
N LYS A 98 -13.28 -25.24 -30.16
CA LYS A 98 -12.71 -25.46 -31.50
C LYS A 98 -12.08 -24.18 -32.08
N GLU A 99 -12.62 -23.03 -31.71
CA GLU A 99 -12.25 -21.69 -32.18
C GLU A 99 -11.05 -21.10 -31.43
N LEU A 100 -10.50 -21.80 -30.43
CA LEU A 100 -9.31 -21.37 -29.72
C LEU A 100 -8.14 -21.22 -30.70
N HIS A 101 -7.46 -20.07 -30.66
CA HIS A 101 -6.29 -19.82 -31.48
C HIS A 101 -5.02 -20.35 -30.79
N SER A 102 -3.84 -19.98 -31.32
CA SER A 102 -2.57 -20.39 -30.74
C SER A 102 -2.45 -19.91 -29.28
N ILE A 103 -1.97 -20.78 -28.39
CA ILE A 103 -1.67 -20.49 -26.99
C ILE A 103 -0.16 -20.52 -26.72
N ASN A 104 0.29 -19.84 -25.66
CA ASN A 104 1.69 -19.89 -25.23
C ASN A 104 1.79 -20.12 -23.71
N PRO A 105 1.81 -21.38 -23.25
CA PRO A 105 1.79 -21.72 -21.82
C PRO A 105 2.95 -21.12 -21.02
N ARG A 106 4.12 -20.93 -21.65
CA ARG A 106 5.30 -20.34 -21.00
C ARG A 106 5.06 -18.85 -20.70
N ARG A 107 4.54 -18.12 -21.68
CA ARG A 107 4.13 -16.72 -21.52
C ARG A 107 2.92 -16.59 -20.58
N ASP A 108 1.93 -17.47 -20.69
CA ASP A 108 0.76 -17.52 -19.81
C ASP A 108 1.18 -17.59 -18.33
N ARG A 109 2.00 -18.59 -17.98
CA ARG A 109 2.47 -18.77 -16.59
C ARG A 109 3.22 -17.54 -16.09
N GLN A 110 4.10 -16.98 -16.92
CA GLN A 110 4.87 -15.80 -16.57
C GLN A 110 3.97 -14.59 -16.32
N GLU A 111 3.11 -14.22 -17.28
CA GLU A 111 2.32 -13.01 -17.22
C GLU A 111 1.29 -13.06 -16.09
N LEU A 112 0.69 -14.23 -15.84
CA LEU A 112 -0.20 -14.45 -14.70
C LEU A 112 0.53 -14.22 -13.36
N LEU A 113 1.77 -14.73 -13.22
CA LEU A 113 2.58 -14.50 -12.03
C LEU A 113 3.02 -13.03 -11.90
N LEU A 114 3.49 -12.42 -12.98
CA LEU A 114 3.89 -11.01 -13.00
C LEU A 114 2.74 -10.09 -12.59
N ALA A 115 1.52 -10.33 -13.09
CA ALA A 115 0.35 -9.54 -12.73
C ALA A 115 0.08 -9.55 -11.21
N LYS A 116 0.13 -10.73 -10.57
CA LYS A 116 -0.08 -10.84 -9.11
C LYS A 116 1.07 -10.23 -8.32
N LEU A 117 2.30 -10.58 -8.67
CA LEU A 117 3.50 -10.10 -7.97
C LEU A 117 3.68 -8.58 -8.08
N ALA A 118 3.33 -7.99 -9.23
CA ALA A 118 3.35 -6.54 -9.44
C ALA A 118 2.25 -5.84 -8.63
N ALA A 119 1.03 -6.40 -8.61
CA ALA A 119 -0.07 -5.85 -7.82
C ALA A 119 0.19 -5.93 -6.32
N ASP A 120 0.80 -7.01 -5.82
CA ASP A 120 1.22 -7.13 -4.42
C ASP A 120 2.20 -6.02 -4.01
N ARG A 121 3.08 -5.61 -4.94
CA ARG A 121 4.07 -4.52 -4.79
C ARG A 121 3.53 -3.13 -5.13
N GLN A 122 2.24 -3.01 -5.44
CA GLN A 122 1.59 -1.76 -5.88
C GLN A 122 2.21 -1.13 -7.13
N ILE A 123 2.92 -1.91 -7.95
CA ILE A 123 3.46 -1.44 -9.23
C ILE A 123 2.27 -1.14 -10.16
N PRO A 124 2.19 0.05 -10.77
CA PRO A 124 1.13 0.36 -11.73
C PRO A 124 1.09 -0.64 -12.90
N ILE A 125 -0.10 -1.06 -13.33
CA ILE A 125 -0.28 -2.05 -14.39
C ILE A 125 -1.22 -1.52 -15.49
N LEU A 126 -0.78 -1.63 -16.74
CA LEU A 126 -1.63 -1.43 -17.92
C LEU A 126 -1.70 -2.71 -18.74
N GLY A 127 -2.91 -3.24 -18.97
CA GLY A 127 -3.14 -4.40 -19.83
C GLY A 127 -3.76 -4.00 -21.17
N ILE A 128 -3.17 -4.41 -22.29
CA ILE A 128 -3.70 -4.14 -23.64
C ILE A 128 -4.02 -5.44 -24.36
N CYS A 129 -5.24 -5.56 -24.90
CA CYS A 129 -5.76 -6.74 -25.62
C CYS A 129 -5.62 -8.02 -24.78
N ARG A 130 -4.67 -8.90 -25.09
CA ARG A 130 -4.31 -10.03 -24.22
C ARG A 130 -3.97 -9.58 -22.79
N GLY A 131 -3.35 -8.43 -22.60
CA GLY A 131 -2.96 -7.93 -21.28
C GLY A 131 -4.13 -7.74 -20.31
N ILE A 132 -5.28 -7.22 -20.76
CA ILE A 132 -6.48 -7.12 -19.91
C ILE A 132 -7.00 -8.53 -19.55
N GLN A 133 -6.91 -9.48 -20.48
CA GLN A 133 -7.33 -10.87 -20.25
C GLN A 133 -6.43 -11.56 -19.22
N VAL A 134 -5.12 -11.36 -19.30
CA VAL A 134 -4.15 -11.87 -18.31
C VAL A 134 -4.45 -11.29 -16.94
N MET A 135 -4.65 -9.97 -16.85
CA MET A 135 -5.02 -9.34 -15.59
C MET A 135 -6.28 -9.99 -15.03
N ASN A 136 -7.33 -10.11 -15.84
CA ASN A 136 -8.59 -10.69 -15.40
C ASN A 136 -8.43 -12.14 -14.90
N ALA A 137 -7.74 -12.97 -15.69
CA ALA A 137 -7.44 -14.36 -15.34
C ALA A 137 -6.62 -14.48 -14.03
N ALA A 138 -5.59 -13.65 -13.85
CA ALA A 138 -4.71 -13.70 -12.68
C ALA A 138 -5.43 -13.43 -11.36
N PHE A 139 -6.49 -12.61 -11.39
CA PHE A 139 -7.30 -12.26 -10.23
C PHE A 139 -8.59 -13.09 -10.11
N GLY A 140 -8.78 -14.11 -10.96
CA GLY A 140 -9.87 -15.08 -10.85
C GLY A 140 -11.15 -14.72 -11.60
N GLY A 141 -11.07 -13.81 -12.59
CA GLY A 141 -12.14 -13.61 -13.57
C GLY A 141 -12.14 -14.68 -14.66
N SER A 142 -13.18 -14.68 -15.49
CA SER A 142 -13.34 -15.65 -16.60
C SER A 142 -13.23 -14.98 -17.96
N LEU A 143 -12.94 -15.77 -19.00
CA LEU A 143 -12.78 -15.31 -20.38
C LEU A 143 -13.77 -16.05 -21.30
N TYR A 144 -14.23 -15.36 -22.34
CA TYR A 144 -14.71 -16.02 -23.55
C TYR A 144 -13.48 -16.43 -24.34
N GLN A 145 -13.33 -17.71 -24.64
CA GLN A 145 -12.33 -18.23 -25.57
C GLN A 145 -12.61 -17.73 -27.01
N ASP A 146 -13.89 -17.63 -27.39
CA ASP A 146 -14.30 -16.98 -28.62
C ASP A 146 -15.70 -16.34 -28.48
N ILE A 147 -15.77 -15.02 -28.63
CA ILE A 147 -17.00 -14.24 -28.48
C ILE A 147 -18.05 -14.53 -29.55
N HIS A 148 -17.68 -15.05 -30.73
CA HIS A 148 -18.61 -15.30 -31.84
C HIS A 148 -19.42 -16.58 -31.64
N VAL A 149 -18.87 -17.56 -30.92
CA VAL A 149 -19.56 -18.83 -30.65
C VAL A 149 -20.11 -18.91 -29.22
N GLN A 150 -19.53 -18.17 -28.25
CA GLN A 150 -19.94 -18.28 -26.84
C GLN A 150 -20.88 -17.16 -26.38
N MET A 151 -20.94 -16.01 -27.05
CA MET A 151 -21.88 -14.94 -26.68
C MET A 151 -23.16 -15.00 -27.51
N GLU A 152 -24.31 -14.89 -26.86
CA GLU A 152 -25.60 -14.80 -27.54
C GLU A 152 -25.75 -13.47 -28.30
N GLY A 153 -26.48 -13.49 -29.42
CA GLY A 153 -26.82 -12.30 -30.20
C GLY A 153 -25.79 -11.92 -31.28
N LYS A 154 -26.13 -10.91 -32.09
CA LYS A 154 -25.28 -10.46 -33.20
C LYS A 154 -24.01 -9.78 -32.68
N ARG A 155 -22.86 -10.23 -33.16
CA ARG A 155 -21.55 -9.63 -32.86
C ARG A 155 -21.17 -8.59 -33.91
N ILE A 156 -20.50 -7.52 -33.48
CA ILE A 156 -19.75 -6.67 -34.42
C ILE A 156 -18.41 -7.36 -34.77
N LYS A 157 -17.72 -6.86 -35.80
CA LYS A 157 -16.40 -7.36 -36.15
C LYS A 157 -15.40 -6.83 -35.12
N HIS A 158 -14.85 -7.72 -34.28
CA HIS A 158 -13.84 -7.37 -33.26
C HIS A 158 -12.42 -7.75 -33.68
N ASP A 159 -12.28 -8.50 -34.78
CA ASP A 159 -11.02 -8.76 -35.45
C ASP A 159 -11.06 -8.16 -36.85
N GLN A 160 -10.36 -7.03 -37.05
CA GLN A 160 -10.56 -6.13 -38.18
C GLN A 160 -9.55 -6.33 -39.31
N ASP A 161 -9.95 -6.04 -40.55
CA ASP A 161 -9.00 -6.04 -41.69
C ASP A 161 -8.35 -4.67 -41.92
N LEU A 162 -8.87 -3.63 -41.25
CA LEU A 162 -8.37 -2.27 -41.36
C LEU A 162 -6.98 -2.16 -40.72
N GLY A 163 -6.16 -1.23 -41.20
CA GLY A 163 -4.87 -0.93 -40.58
C GLY A 163 -5.02 -0.66 -39.08
N ARG A 164 -4.10 -1.23 -38.28
CA ARG A 164 -4.19 -1.18 -36.81
C ARG A 164 -4.21 0.24 -36.24
N GLY A 165 -3.73 1.27 -36.94
CA GLY A 165 -3.77 2.65 -36.46
C GLY A 165 -5.12 3.37 -36.59
N TYR A 166 -6.17 2.74 -37.11
CA TYR A 166 -7.46 3.36 -37.38
C TYR A 166 -8.58 2.76 -36.53
N ALA A 167 -9.49 3.62 -36.07
CA ALA A 167 -10.69 3.19 -35.37
C ALA A 167 -11.68 2.50 -36.33
N SER A 168 -12.31 1.44 -35.86
CA SER A 168 -13.20 0.57 -36.64
C SER A 168 -14.60 0.40 -36.02
N HIS A 169 -14.74 0.62 -34.72
CA HIS A 169 -16.02 0.64 -34.00
C HIS A 169 -15.93 1.58 -32.78
N THR A 170 -17.00 1.65 -32.00
CA THR A 170 -17.07 2.47 -30.79
C THR A 170 -17.28 1.64 -29.54
N VAL A 171 -16.79 2.16 -28.41
CA VAL A 171 -17.09 1.68 -27.07
C VAL A 171 -17.80 2.76 -26.27
N ARG A 172 -18.69 2.36 -25.36
CA ARG A 172 -19.37 3.23 -24.42
C ARG A 172 -18.66 3.16 -23.07
N ILE A 173 -18.29 4.31 -22.52
CA ILE A 173 -17.53 4.47 -21.28
C ILE A 173 -18.46 4.88 -20.14
N GLU A 174 -18.27 4.29 -18.96
CA GLU A 174 -19.00 4.64 -17.73
C GLU A 174 -18.52 5.99 -17.16
N LYS A 175 -19.45 6.91 -16.84
CA LYS A 175 -19.14 8.31 -16.48
C LYS A 175 -18.30 8.49 -15.22
N ASP A 176 -18.41 7.56 -14.28
CA ASP A 176 -17.70 7.60 -13.01
C ASP A 176 -16.37 6.83 -13.05
N SER A 177 -15.97 6.32 -14.22
CA SER A 177 -14.69 5.63 -14.43
C SER A 177 -13.49 6.57 -14.50
N LEU A 178 -12.31 6.03 -14.24
CA LEU A 178 -11.07 6.74 -14.55
C LEU A 178 -10.93 6.94 -16.07
N LEU A 179 -11.35 5.95 -16.87
CA LEU A 179 -11.30 6.06 -18.33
C LEU A 179 -12.08 7.28 -18.85
N TYR A 180 -13.28 7.56 -18.32
CA TYR A 180 -14.02 8.77 -18.66
C TYR A 180 -13.27 10.05 -18.30
N LYS A 181 -12.57 10.07 -17.15
CA LYS A 181 -11.75 11.23 -16.75
C LYS A 181 -10.55 11.47 -17.67
N LEU A 182 -10.07 10.44 -18.37
CA LEU A 182 -8.93 10.56 -19.29
C LEU A 182 -9.36 11.05 -20.67
N PHE A 183 -10.53 10.61 -21.16
CA PHE A 183 -10.98 10.89 -22.52
C PHE A 183 -12.12 11.91 -22.63
N GLU A 184 -12.79 12.22 -21.52
CA GLU A 184 -13.89 13.20 -21.41
C GLU A 184 -15.04 12.95 -22.40
N THR A 185 -15.28 11.70 -22.77
CA THR A 185 -16.35 11.28 -23.68
C THR A 185 -17.02 9.98 -23.20
N GLU A 186 -18.33 9.86 -23.43
CA GLU A 186 -19.07 8.60 -23.21
C GLU A 186 -18.88 7.61 -24.35
N VAL A 187 -18.49 8.07 -25.54
CA VAL A 187 -18.36 7.22 -26.74
C VAL A 187 -17.00 7.46 -27.35
N LEU A 188 -16.19 6.40 -27.40
CA LEU A 188 -14.81 6.44 -27.89
C LEU A 188 -14.68 5.52 -29.12
N PRO A 189 -14.23 6.03 -30.29
CA PRO A 189 -13.85 5.19 -31.42
C PRO A 189 -12.54 4.43 -31.14
N VAL A 190 -12.53 3.11 -31.35
CA VAL A 190 -11.40 2.21 -31.03
C VAL A 190 -11.14 1.17 -32.13
N ASN A 191 -10.05 0.41 -31.97
CA ASN A 191 -9.50 -0.57 -32.93
C ASN A 191 -9.29 -1.95 -32.28
N SER A 192 -10.31 -2.81 -32.29
CA SER A 192 -10.17 -4.16 -31.74
C SER A 192 -9.61 -5.17 -32.75
N PHE A 193 -8.78 -6.08 -32.23
CA PHE A 193 -8.16 -7.21 -32.96
C PHE A 193 -8.15 -8.45 -32.06
N HIS A 194 -9.33 -8.89 -31.64
CA HIS A 194 -9.49 -10.01 -30.72
C HIS A 194 -10.77 -10.82 -30.98
N HIS A 195 -10.74 -12.06 -30.57
CA HIS A 195 -11.90 -12.97 -30.52
C HIS A 195 -12.03 -13.59 -29.12
N GLN A 196 -10.93 -13.84 -28.42
CA GLN A 196 -10.91 -14.02 -26.97
C GLN A 196 -11.19 -12.67 -26.26
N ALA A 197 -11.98 -12.69 -25.18
CA ALA A 197 -12.33 -11.47 -24.43
C ALA A 197 -12.68 -11.74 -22.97
N VAL A 198 -12.71 -10.69 -22.15
CA VAL A 198 -13.20 -10.78 -20.77
C VAL A 198 -14.69 -11.14 -20.73
N LYS A 199 -15.03 -12.19 -19.98
CA LYS A 199 -16.41 -12.66 -19.76
C LYS A 199 -16.98 -12.12 -18.45
N GLU A 200 -16.35 -12.48 -17.33
CA GLU A 200 -16.66 -11.95 -16.01
C GLU A 200 -15.41 -11.31 -15.44
N VAL A 201 -15.57 -10.07 -14.95
CA VAL A 201 -14.47 -9.31 -14.35
C VAL A 201 -14.12 -9.90 -12.99
N ALA A 202 -12.82 -10.01 -12.73
CA ALA A 202 -12.27 -10.52 -11.48
C ALA A 202 -12.69 -9.67 -10.25
N PRO A 203 -12.75 -10.27 -9.05
CA PRO A 203 -12.86 -9.52 -7.80
C PRO A 203 -11.79 -8.41 -7.71
N GLY A 204 -12.16 -7.25 -7.15
CA GLY A 204 -11.28 -6.09 -7.06
C GLY A 204 -11.20 -5.24 -8.34
N PHE A 205 -12.04 -5.54 -9.34
CA PHE A 205 -12.17 -4.76 -10.58
C PHE A 205 -13.63 -4.50 -10.93
N ARG A 206 -13.85 -3.51 -11.79
CA ARG A 206 -15.16 -3.22 -12.41
C ARG A 206 -15.02 -3.00 -13.91
N VAL A 207 -16.10 -3.26 -14.64
CA VAL A 207 -16.22 -2.89 -16.07
C VAL A 207 -16.36 -1.38 -16.19
N THR A 208 -15.65 -0.78 -17.15
CA THR A 208 -15.68 0.66 -17.40
C THR A 208 -15.92 1.05 -18.85
N ALA A 209 -15.82 0.10 -19.78
CA ALA A 209 -16.30 0.30 -21.13
C ALA A 209 -16.84 -1.00 -21.74
N ARG A 210 -17.84 -0.84 -22.61
CA ARG A 210 -18.41 -1.94 -23.42
C ARG A 210 -18.58 -1.53 -24.86
N SER A 211 -18.41 -2.47 -25.79
CA SER A 211 -18.79 -2.28 -27.18
C SER A 211 -20.33 -2.23 -27.34
N SER A 212 -20.80 -1.83 -28.52
CA SER A 212 -22.25 -1.76 -28.82
C SER A 212 -22.97 -3.11 -28.72
N ASP A 213 -22.22 -4.21 -28.81
CA ASP A 213 -22.74 -5.57 -28.73
C ASP A 213 -22.54 -6.19 -27.33
N GLY A 214 -21.99 -5.44 -26.38
CA GLY A 214 -21.93 -5.79 -24.95
C GLY A 214 -20.63 -6.44 -24.48
N VAL A 215 -19.66 -6.66 -25.37
CA VAL A 215 -18.31 -7.15 -25.02
C VAL A 215 -17.67 -6.16 -24.06
N ILE A 216 -17.02 -6.69 -23.01
CA ILE A 216 -16.27 -5.88 -22.04
C ILE A 216 -15.00 -5.42 -22.72
N GLU A 217 -14.82 -4.10 -22.82
CA GLU A 217 -13.72 -3.49 -23.56
C GLU A 217 -12.70 -2.80 -22.65
N ALA A 218 -13.12 -2.41 -21.44
CA ALA A 218 -12.21 -1.90 -20.42
C ALA A 218 -12.63 -2.32 -19.01
N MET A 219 -11.62 -2.47 -18.15
CA MET A 219 -11.80 -2.67 -16.71
C MET A 219 -10.76 -1.89 -15.92
N GLU A 220 -11.09 -1.52 -14.69
CA GLU A 220 -10.18 -0.84 -13.77
C GLU A 220 -10.33 -1.37 -12.34
N SER A 221 -9.29 -1.21 -11.52
CA SER A 221 -9.33 -1.65 -10.12
C SER A 221 -10.30 -0.82 -9.28
N THR A 222 -11.00 -1.48 -8.35
CA THR A 222 -11.84 -0.85 -7.32
C THR A 222 -11.10 -0.68 -5.99
N GLU A 223 -9.88 -1.19 -5.86
CA GLU A 223 -9.10 -1.22 -4.62
C GLU A 223 -8.17 -0.01 -4.46
N CYS A 224 -8.39 1.06 -5.23
CA CYS A 224 -7.48 2.21 -5.33
C CYS A 224 -6.07 1.88 -5.86
N LYS A 225 -5.89 0.72 -6.51
CA LYS A 225 -4.64 0.36 -7.21
C LYS A 225 -4.59 0.99 -8.60
N SER A 226 -3.39 1.36 -9.04
CA SER A 226 -3.16 1.96 -10.36
C SER A 226 -3.14 0.88 -11.45
N MET A 227 -4.30 0.27 -11.70
CA MET A 227 -4.44 -0.88 -12.58
C MET A 227 -5.63 -0.70 -13.53
N MET A 228 -5.36 -0.76 -14.84
CA MET A 228 -6.37 -0.64 -15.89
C MET A 228 -6.06 -1.59 -17.03
N GLY A 229 -7.10 -2.13 -17.67
CA GLY A 229 -6.97 -2.91 -18.89
C GLY A 229 -7.95 -2.45 -19.96
N VAL A 230 -7.53 -2.56 -21.23
CA VAL A 230 -8.34 -2.28 -22.42
C VAL A 230 -8.17 -3.40 -23.45
N GLN A 231 -9.24 -3.77 -24.15
CA GLN A 231 -9.23 -4.84 -25.17
C GLN A 231 -8.73 -4.36 -26.55
N TRP A 232 -8.95 -3.08 -26.89
CA TRP A 232 -8.47 -2.49 -28.14
C TRP A 232 -6.97 -2.16 -28.07
N HIS A 233 -6.40 -1.69 -29.19
CA HIS A 233 -4.96 -1.45 -29.36
C HIS A 233 -4.60 0.06 -29.41
N PRO A 234 -4.62 0.78 -28.28
CA PRO A 234 -4.32 2.21 -28.23
C PRO A 234 -2.90 2.54 -28.70
N GLU A 235 -1.96 1.60 -28.58
CA GLU A 235 -0.56 1.74 -28.95
C GLU A 235 -0.33 1.88 -30.47
N CYS A 236 -1.29 1.47 -31.30
CA CYS A 236 -1.12 1.51 -32.75
C CYS A 236 -1.39 2.88 -33.36
N PHE A 237 -2.19 3.74 -32.70
CA PHE A 237 -2.57 5.06 -33.24
C PHE A 237 -1.39 6.00 -33.41
N ILE A 238 -0.39 5.91 -32.52
CA ILE A 238 0.76 6.80 -32.56
C ILE A 238 1.61 6.60 -33.82
N LEU A 239 1.59 5.40 -34.41
CA LEU A 239 2.31 5.07 -35.64
C LEU A 239 1.73 5.82 -36.85
N GLU A 240 0.46 6.20 -36.79
CA GLU A 240 -0.22 7.04 -37.78
C GLU A 240 -0.18 8.53 -37.39
N ASN A 241 0.70 8.91 -36.47
CA ASN A 241 0.79 10.25 -35.88
C ASN A 241 -0.50 10.73 -35.18
N ASN A 242 -1.36 9.80 -34.76
CA ASN A 242 -2.58 10.12 -34.05
C ASN A 242 -2.38 9.98 -32.53
N THR A 243 -2.50 11.08 -31.80
CA THR A 243 -2.29 11.12 -30.36
C THR A 243 -3.57 10.92 -29.54
N CYS A 244 -4.71 10.58 -30.17
CA CYS A 244 -5.99 10.49 -29.48
C CYS A 244 -5.99 9.49 -28.32
N MET A 245 -5.14 8.45 -28.37
CA MET A 245 -5.02 7.41 -27.33
C MET A 245 -3.91 7.69 -26.30
N MET A 246 -3.14 8.76 -26.46
CA MET A 246 -2.04 9.11 -25.54
C MET A 246 -2.46 9.39 -24.09
N PRO A 247 -3.66 9.92 -23.77
CA PRO A 247 -4.07 10.13 -22.38
C PRO A 247 -3.95 8.88 -21.49
N LEU A 248 -4.15 7.69 -22.06
CA LEU A 248 -3.99 6.42 -21.35
C LEU A 248 -2.52 6.15 -20.96
N PHE A 249 -1.59 6.35 -21.89
CA PHE A 249 -0.16 6.18 -21.64
C PHE A 249 0.38 7.27 -20.71
N GLU A 250 -0.08 8.51 -20.86
CA GLU A 250 0.28 9.62 -19.99
C GLU A 250 -0.18 9.39 -18.54
N TRP A 251 -1.40 8.87 -18.35
CA TRP A 251 -1.86 8.41 -17.04
C TRP A 251 -0.92 7.33 -16.49
N PHE A 252 -0.64 6.29 -17.26
CA PHE A 252 0.18 5.17 -16.82
C PHE A 252 1.61 5.60 -16.43
N ILE A 253 2.25 6.47 -17.22
CA ILE A 253 3.57 7.04 -16.91
C ILE A 253 3.52 7.96 -15.68
N ARG A 254 2.45 8.72 -15.49
CA ARG A 254 2.26 9.54 -14.29
C ARG A 254 2.14 8.68 -13.03
N GLU A 255 1.35 7.61 -13.07
CA GLU A 255 1.22 6.67 -11.95
C GLU A 255 2.55 6.00 -11.63
N SER A 256 3.29 5.57 -12.67
CA SER A 256 4.62 4.96 -12.55
C SER A 256 5.65 5.94 -11.97
N SER A 257 5.62 7.21 -12.39
CA SER A 257 6.47 8.26 -11.84
C SER A 257 6.16 8.54 -10.37
N SER A 258 4.88 8.53 -9.98
CA SER A 258 4.45 8.69 -8.59
C SER A 258 4.93 7.52 -7.71
N PHE A 259 4.80 6.29 -8.19
CA PHE A 259 5.28 5.09 -7.50
C PHE A 259 6.80 5.15 -7.29
N ARG A 260 7.55 5.44 -8.35
CA ARG A 260 9.00 5.62 -8.33
C ARG A 260 9.48 6.64 -7.30
N GLU A 261 8.82 7.80 -7.25
CA GLU A 261 9.18 8.85 -6.30
C GLU A 261 8.89 8.42 -4.85
N ALA A 262 7.76 7.77 -4.60
CA ALA A 262 7.45 7.20 -3.29
C ALA A 262 8.52 6.18 -2.85
N GLN A 263 8.96 5.29 -3.74
CA GLN A 263 10.04 4.34 -3.45
C GLN A 263 11.37 5.05 -3.14
N ARG A 264 11.70 6.13 -3.86
CA ARG A 264 12.92 6.91 -3.61
C ARG A 264 12.92 7.54 -2.22
N LEU A 265 11.78 8.07 -1.80
CA LEU A 265 11.61 8.59 -0.44
C LEU A 265 11.76 7.48 0.60
N HIS A 266 11.04 6.37 0.42
CA HIS A 266 11.07 5.21 1.32
C HIS A 266 12.47 4.60 1.44
N ARG A 267 13.30 4.62 0.40
CA ARG A 267 14.70 4.18 0.49
C ARG A 267 15.58 5.08 1.39
N ARG A 268 15.23 6.36 1.54
CA ARG A 268 16.05 7.37 2.23
C ARG A 268 15.56 7.71 3.64
N MET A 269 14.28 7.47 3.95
CA MET A 269 13.69 7.72 5.26
C MET A 269 13.33 6.42 5.99
N ILE A 270 13.02 6.53 7.29
CA ILE A 270 12.42 5.44 8.06
C ILE A 270 10.91 5.50 7.88
N THR A 271 10.30 4.38 7.53
CA THR A 271 8.85 4.19 7.56
C THR A 271 8.47 3.36 8.77
N LEU A 272 7.73 3.97 9.69
CA LEU A 272 7.29 3.40 10.94
C LEU A 272 5.77 3.43 11.00
N ASP A 273 5.21 2.27 11.30
CA ASP A 273 3.83 2.14 11.77
C ASP A 273 3.83 2.05 13.30
N SER A 274 3.20 3.00 13.97
CA SER A 274 3.26 3.10 15.43
C SER A 274 2.38 2.12 16.19
N HIS A 275 1.51 1.34 15.51
CA HIS A 275 0.61 0.42 16.20
C HIS A 275 0.15 -0.75 15.32
N CYS A 276 0.39 -1.98 15.78
CA CYS A 276 -0.04 -3.20 15.12
C CYS A 276 -0.29 -4.36 16.11
N ASP A 277 -1.39 -5.08 15.91
CA ASP A 277 -1.88 -6.17 16.76
C ASP A 277 -1.60 -7.57 16.21
N THR A 278 -0.67 -7.73 15.25
CA THR A 278 -0.28 -9.06 14.73
C THR A 278 -0.05 -10.12 15.82
N PRO A 279 0.49 -9.80 17.02
CA PRO A 279 0.64 -10.78 18.09
C PRO A 279 -0.65 -11.47 18.53
N MET A 280 -1.84 -10.88 18.31
CA MET A 280 -3.14 -11.51 18.57
C MET A 280 -3.38 -12.80 17.76
N PHE A 281 -2.58 -13.04 16.71
CA PHE A 281 -2.72 -14.19 15.82
C PHE A 281 -1.63 -15.26 16.01
N PHE A 282 -0.69 -15.06 16.92
CA PHE A 282 0.45 -15.98 17.10
C PHE A 282 0.04 -17.39 17.56
N ASP A 283 -1.05 -17.51 18.32
CA ASP A 283 -1.63 -18.80 18.72
C ASP A 283 -2.40 -19.52 17.60
N GLN A 284 -2.61 -18.85 16.45
CA GLN A 284 -3.36 -19.39 15.30
C GLN A 284 -2.48 -20.05 14.23
N GLY A 285 -1.21 -20.31 14.55
CA GLY A 285 -0.27 -20.99 13.65
C GLY A 285 0.16 -20.16 12.44
N ILE A 286 0.20 -18.83 12.58
CA ILE A 286 0.70 -17.92 11.54
C ILE A 286 2.21 -18.11 11.33
N ASN A 287 2.69 -17.77 10.14
CA ASN A 287 4.12 -17.73 9.85
C ASN A 287 4.54 -16.36 9.30
N PHE A 288 5.18 -15.56 10.16
CA PHE A 288 5.64 -14.20 9.85
C PHE A 288 6.65 -14.12 8.69
N ALA A 289 7.33 -15.23 8.37
CA ALA A 289 8.24 -15.33 7.23
C ALA A 289 7.54 -15.54 5.89
N THR A 290 6.24 -15.83 5.89
CA THR A 290 5.44 -16.10 4.70
C THR A 290 4.43 -14.99 4.47
N ARG A 291 3.95 -14.86 3.22
CA ARG A 291 2.84 -13.95 2.90
C ARG A 291 1.51 -14.53 3.40
N ASP A 292 1.30 -14.46 4.71
CA ASP A 292 0.22 -15.13 5.42
C ASP A 292 -1.14 -14.45 5.15
N LYS A 293 -2.24 -15.21 5.08
CA LYS A 293 -3.56 -14.64 4.76
C LYS A 293 -4.31 -14.13 6.00
N LYS A 294 -3.89 -14.53 7.20
CA LYS A 294 -4.59 -14.21 8.45
C LYS A 294 -4.18 -12.87 9.05
N ILE A 295 -3.03 -12.34 8.65
CA ILE A 295 -2.42 -11.12 9.22
C ILE A 295 -2.13 -10.10 8.13
N LEU A 296 -2.16 -8.83 8.49
CA LEU A 296 -1.93 -7.68 7.62
C LEU A 296 -0.47 -7.23 7.64
N VAL A 297 0.32 -7.71 8.60
CA VAL A 297 1.76 -7.44 8.69
C VAL A 297 2.55 -8.74 8.76
N ASP A 298 3.43 -8.94 7.78
CA ASP A 298 4.42 -10.02 7.72
C ASP A 298 5.65 -9.55 6.93
N LEU A 299 6.71 -10.36 6.88
CA LEU A 299 7.94 -9.97 6.19
C LEU A 299 7.77 -9.72 4.69
N HIS A 300 6.85 -10.42 4.03
CA HIS A 300 6.56 -10.18 2.62
C HIS A 300 5.85 -8.85 2.45
N LYS A 301 4.76 -8.61 3.20
CA LYS A 301 3.96 -7.40 3.10
C LYS A 301 4.76 -6.16 3.49
N MET A 302 5.55 -6.22 4.56
CA MET A 302 6.46 -5.14 4.94
C MET A 302 7.50 -4.84 3.84
N THR A 303 7.94 -5.85 3.11
CA THR A 303 8.89 -5.68 2.00
C THR A 303 8.22 -5.07 0.78
N GLU A 304 7.06 -5.60 0.39
CA GLU A 304 6.27 -5.15 -0.77
C GLU A 304 5.79 -3.71 -0.63
N GLY A 305 5.36 -3.30 0.57
CA GLY A 305 4.89 -1.93 0.83
C GLY A 305 5.98 -0.99 1.37
N HIS A 306 7.24 -1.43 1.39
CA HIS A 306 8.39 -0.64 1.84
C HIS A 306 8.30 -0.12 3.29
N LEU A 307 7.65 -0.87 4.18
CA LEU A 307 7.62 -0.59 5.63
C LEU A 307 8.93 -1.07 6.28
N ASP A 308 9.65 -0.20 6.97
CA ASP A 308 10.89 -0.56 7.68
C ASP A 308 10.61 -1.11 9.06
N ALA A 309 9.66 -0.50 9.78
CA ALA A 309 9.42 -0.76 11.18
C ALA A 309 7.93 -0.77 11.53
N THR A 310 7.56 -1.60 12.49
CA THR A 310 6.24 -1.58 13.12
C THR A 310 6.38 -1.76 14.64
N ILE A 311 5.47 -1.16 15.40
CA ILE A 311 5.37 -1.42 16.84
C ILE A 311 4.30 -2.48 17.07
N MET A 312 4.73 -3.68 17.46
CA MET A 312 3.83 -4.77 17.80
C MET A 312 3.46 -4.68 19.28
N VAL A 313 2.16 -4.71 19.56
CA VAL A 313 1.67 -4.53 20.92
C VAL A 313 1.31 -5.84 21.60
N ALA A 314 1.63 -5.94 22.89
CA ALA A 314 1.01 -6.90 23.79
C ALA A 314 -0.39 -6.40 24.17
N TYR A 315 -1.39 -6.79 23.37
CA TYR A 315 -2.79 -6.42 23.58
C TYR A 315 -3.43 -7.11 24.80
N LEU A 316 -4.05 -6.31 25.67
CA LEU A 316 -4.81 -6.80 26.82
C LEU A 316 -6.23 -6.21 26.87
N LYS A 317 -7.21 -7.08 26.61
CA LYS A 317 -8.62 -6.77 26.87
C LYS A 317 -8.83 -6.37 28.34
N GLN A 318 -9.58 -5.30 28.56
CA GLN A 318 -9.96 -4.89 29.91
C GLN A 318 -10.94 -5.89 30.53
N LEU A 319 -10.62 -6.34 31.74
CA LEU A 319 -11.42 -7.24 32.57
C LEU A 319 -11.58 -6.66 33.99
N GLU A 320 -12.01 -7.48 34.94
CA GLU A 320 -12.12 -7.13 36.35
C GLU A 320 -10.79 -6.70 36.98
N ARG A 321 -10.86 -5.85 38.01
CA ARG A 321 -9.70 -5.27 38.71
C ARG A 321 -9.35 -6.05 40.00
N THR A 322 -9.56 -7.36 40.01
CA THR A 322 -9.16 -8.24 41.13
C THR A 322 -7.67 -8.54 41.05
N ASP A 323 -7.05 -8.87 42.19
CA ASP A 323 -5.60 -9.12 42.22
C ASP A 323 -5.22 -10.33 41.35
N GLU A 324 -6.08 -11.35 41.27
CA GLU A 324 -5.89 -12.52 40.39
C GLU A 324 -5.93 -12.13 38.91
N ALA A 325 -6.90 -11.32 38.50
CA ALA A 325 -7.08 -10.92 37.11
C ALA A 325 -5.95 -9.97 36.65
N LEU A 326 -5.52 -9.06 37.53
CA LEU A 326 -4.38 -8.17 37.30
C LEU A 326 -3.06 -8.95 37.16
N SER A 327 -2.85 -9.96 38.02
CA SER A 327 -1.70 -10.87 37.92
C SER A 327 -1.71 -11.66 36.61
N ALA A 328 -2.88 -12.19 36.21
CA ALA A 328 -3.06 -12.89 34.94
C ALA A 328 -2.81 -11.97 33.73
N ALA A 329 -3.20 -10.70 33.80
CA ALA A 329 -2.95 -9.70 32.77
C ALA A 329 -1.45 -9.44 32.59
N THR A 330 -0.74 -9.26 33.71
CA THR A 330 0.72 -9.09 33.74
C THR A 330 1.41 -10.30 33.09
N ALA A 331 1.03 -11.52 33.48
CA ALA A 331 1.58 -12.75 32.91
C ALA A 331 1.23 -12.94 31.43
N LYS A 332 0.05 -12.47 30.99
CA LYS A 332 -0.34 -12.47 29.58
C LYS A 332 0.51 -11.49 28.77
N ALA A 333 0.77 -10.28 29.27
CA ALA A 333 1.67 -9.33 28.62
C ALA A 333 3.07 -9.94 28.44
N ASP A 334 3.60 -10.59 29.49
CA ASP A 334 4.90 -11.26 29.41
C ASP A 334 4.95 -12.36 28.35
N ARG A 335 3.88 -13.15 28.23
CA ARG A 335 3.77 -14.21 27.23
C ARG A 335 3.76 -13.66 25.82
N ILE A 336 2.94 -12.65 25.53
CA ILE A 336 2.86 -12.06 24.19
C ILE A 336 4.19 -11.44 23.79
N LEU A 337 4.84 -10.71 24.71
CA LEU A 337 6.18 -10.18 24.46
C LEU A 337 7.20 -11.30 24.21
N ASN A 338 7.10 -12.46 24.87
CA ASN A 338 7.99 -13.61 24.62
C ASN A 338 7.75 -14.13 23.20
N GLU A 339 6.49 -14.24 22.78
CA GLU A 339 6.13 -14.72 21.45
C GLU A 339 6.65 -13.77 20.34
N ILE A 340 6.61 -12.46 20.57
CA ILE A 340 7.23 -11.47 19.67
C ILE A 340 8.75 -11.69 19.59
N GLU A 341 9.42 -11.80 20.74
CA GLU A 341 10.87 -12.04 20.81
C GLU A 341 11.27 -13.36 20.13
N GLU A 342 10.52 -14.43 20.35
CA GLU A 342 10.72 -15.73 19.71
C GLU A 342 10.49 -15.66 18.19
N MET A 343 9.45 -14.94 17.74
CA MET A 343 9.18 -14.72 16.33
C MET A 343 10.34 -13.99 15.66
N VAL A 344 10.84 -12.92 16.27
CA VAL A 344 11.99 -12.18 15.74
C VAL A 344 13.25 -13.05 15.75
N ALA A 345 13.50 -13.80 16.82
CA ALA A 345 14.65 -14.71 16.91
C ALA A 345 14.63 -15.78 15.81
N LYS A 346 13.46 -16.36 15.50
CA LYS A 346 13.28 -17.33 14.39
C LYS A 346 13.57 -16.73 13.01
N ASN A 347 13.49 -15.40 12.88
CA ASN A 347 13.62 -14.67 11.62
C ASN A 347 14.79 -13.66 11.63
N CYS A 348 15.80 -13.89 12.47
CA CYS A 348 16.83 -12.91 12.81
C CYS A 348 17.71 -12.45 11.63
N THR A 349 17.69 -13.15 10.49
CA THR A 349 18.37 -12.72 9.27
C THR A 349 17.63 -11.58 8.56
N ALA A 350 16.32 -11.48 8.73
CA ALA A 350 15.45 -10.54 8.02
C ALA A 350 14.83 -9.46 8.92
N VAL A 351 14.65 -9.73 10.21
CA VAL A 351 14.06 -8.80 11.19
C VAL A 351 14.82 -8.85 12.52
N ASP A 352 14.78 -7.75 13.26
CA ASP A 352 15.38 -7.64 14.59
C ASP A 352 14.55 -6.69 15.47
N ILE A 353 14.79 -6.71 16.78
CA ILE A 353 14.12 -5.79 17.71
C ILE A 353 14.86 -4.45 17.74
N ALA A 354 14.12 -3.35 17.67
CA ALA A 354 14.65 -2.01 17.86
C ALA A 354 14.13 -1.40 19.17
N TYR A 355 15.06 -0.94 20.01
CA TYR A 355 14.76 -0.33 21.31
C TYR A 355 14.89 1.18 21.29
N THR A 356 15.62 1.72 20.31
CA THR A 356 15.94 3.13 20.15
C THR A 356 15.79 3.58 18.68
N PRO A 357 15.64 4.89 18.41
CA PRO A 357 15.69 5.41 17.03
C PRO A 357 17.00 5.06 16.28
N ALA A 358 18.11 4.94 17.01
CA ALA A 358 19.40 4.54 16.43
C ALA A 358 19.40 3.08 15.93
N ASP A 359 18.69 2.19 16.61
CA ASP A 359 18.54 0.79 16.17
C ASP A 359 17.79 0.71 14.84
N LEU A 360 16.71 1.47 14.67
CA LEU A 360 15.98 1.53 13.41
C LEU A 360 16.89 1.95 12.25
N SER A 361 17.69 2.99 12.46
CA SER A 361 18.66 3.46 11.46
C SER A 361 19.72 2.41 11.13
N ARG A 362 20.19 1.65 12.14
CA ARG A 362 21.15 0.56 11.97
C ARG A 362 20.53 -0.61 11.19
N LEU A 363 19.31 -1.02 11.53
CA LEU A 363 18.62 -2.15 10.91
C LEU A 363 18.26 -1.87 9.45
N LYS A 364 17.75 -0.66 9.14
CA LYS A 364 17.50 -0.25 7.75
C LYS A 364 18.78 -0.30 6.91
N LYS A 365 19.90 0.22 7.41
CA LYS A 365 21.21 0.15 6.73
C LYS A 365 21.69 -1.29 6.50
N ALA A 366 21.34 -2.21 7.40
CA ALA A 366 21.63 -3.63 7.27
C ALA A 366 20.64 -4.38 6.37
N GLY A 367 19.61 -3.71 5.82
CA GLY A 367 18.57 -4.34 5.01
C GLY A 367 17.57 -5.18 5.80
N LYS A 368 17.50 -5.01 7.12
CA LYS A 368 16.56 -5.73 8.00
C LYS A 368 15.33 -4.88 8.31
N LYS A 369 14.20 -5.55 8.51
CA LYS A 369 13.00 -4.98 9.14
C LYS A 369 13.21 -4.82 10.64
N ALA A 370 12.41 -3.98 11.27
CA ALA A 370 12.44 -3.77 12.70
C ALA A 370 11.07 -3.98 13.34
N VAL A 371 11.06 -4.62 14.50
CA VAL A 371 9.90 -4.67 15.39
C VAL A 371 10.26 -3.91 16.65
N MET A 372 9.37 -3.05 17.12
CA MET A 372 9.46 -2.43 18.44
C MET A 372 8.37 -3.00 19.33
N LEU A 373 8.59 -3.02 20.63
CA LEU A 373 7.67 -3.61 21.59
C LEU A 373 6.77 -2.54 22.19
N GLY A 374 5.46 -2.70 22.07
CA GLY A 374 4.46 -1.87 22.77
C GLY A 374 3.62 -2.72 23.74
N ILE A 375 2.96 -2.06 24.69
CA ILE A 375 1.90 -2.67 25.49
C ILE A 375 0.64 -1.85 25.26
N GLU A 376 -0.45 -2.50 24.87
CA GLU A 376 -1.75 -1.86 24.84
C GLU A 376 -2.55 -2.28 26.08
N ASN A 377 -2.96 -1.27 26.85
CA ASN A 377 -3.61 -1.32 28.14
C ASN A 377 -2.65 -1.50 29.34
N GLY A 378 -2.52 -0.43 30.13
CA GLY A 378 -1.77 -0.40 31.37
C GLY A 378 -2.30 -1.33 32.47
N TYR A 379 -3.42 -2.01 32.23
CA TYR A 379 -3.85 -3.19 32.98
C TYR A 379 -2.73 -4.24 33.14
N ALA A 380 -1.75 -4.25 32.22
CA ALA A 380 -0.51 -5.02 32.28
C ALA A 380 0.35 -4.80 33.55
N ILE A 381 0.24 -3.63 34.19
CA ILE A 381 1.04 -3.26 35.36
C ILE A 381 0.47 -3.86 36.65
N GLY A 382 -0.81 -4.23 36.65
CA GLY A 382 -1.51 -4.58 37.87
C GLY A 382 -1.51 -3.43 38.88
N LYS A 383 -1.16 -3.72 40.13
CA LYS A 383 -0.95 -2.71 41.19
C LYS A 383 0.52 -2.54 41.58
N ASP A 384 1.43 -3.14 40.81
CA ASP A 384 2.86 -3.12 41.09
C ASP A 384 3.57 -2.19 40.09
N ILE A 385 3.92 -1.00 40.56
CA ILE A 385 4.60 0.02 39.76
C ILE A 385 5.95 -0.43 39.23
N THR A 386 6.61 -1.40 39.87
CA THR A 386 7.92 -1.91 39.42
C THR A 386 7.84 -2.62 38.06
N ASN A 387 6.63 -3.04 37.64
CA ASN A 387 6.40 -3.58 36.31
C ASN A 387 6.71 -2.58 35.19
N VAL A 388 6.55 -1.27 35.43
CA VAL A 388 6.88 -0.24 34.42
C VAL A 388 8.37 -0.30 34.07
N GLU A 389 9.23 -0.29 35.08
CA GLU A 389 10.68 -0.42 34.89
C GLU A 389 11.06 -1.80 34.32
N ARG A 390 10.40 -2.87 34.76
CA ARG A 390 10.61 -4.24 34.24
C ARG A 390 10.33 -4.33 32.73
N PHE A 391 9.18 -3.86 32.28
CA PHE A 391 8.82 -3.85 30.87
C PHE A 391 9.70 -2.90 30.06
N ARG A 392 10.11 -1.75 30.64
CA ARG A 392 11.05 -0.86 29.97
C ARG A 392 12.42 -1.50 29.77
N HIS A 393 12.94 -2.23 30.77
CA HIS A 393 14.20 -2.96 30.66
C HIS A 393 14.15 -4.07 29.60
N ARG A 394 12.98 -4.69 29.45
CA ARG A 394 12.70 -5.66 28.39
C ARG A 394 12.69 -5.05 26.99
N GLY A 395 12.46 -3.74 26.89
CA GLY A 395 12.52 -3.00 25.63
C GLY A 395 11.21 -2.37 25.17
N VAL A 396 10.17 -2.39 26.00
CA VAL A 396 8.88 -1.75 25.68
C VAL A 396 9.09 -0.23 25.52
N VAL A 397 8.69 0.30 24.37
CA VAL A 397 8.93 1.70 23.99
C VAL A 397 7.80 2.63 24.40
N TYR A 398 6.57 2.14 24.41
CA TYR A 398 5.41 2.84 24.95
C TYR A 398 4.43 1.87 25.63
N MET A 399 3.59 2.42 26.49
CA MET A 399 2.41 1.72 27.02
C MET A 399 1.17 2.62 26.93
N THR A 400 0.10 2.08 26.36
CA THR A 400 -1.22 2.72 26.30
C THR A 400 -1.88 2.64 27.67
N LEU A 401 -2.28 3.77 28.25
CA LEU A 401 -2.71 3.82 29.67
C LEU A 401 -3.94 2.94 29.96
N CYS A 402 -4.87 2.84 29.02
CA CYS A 402 -6.03 1.94 29.07
C CYS A 402 -6.37 1.41 27.67
N HIS A 403 -7.32 0.47 27.58
CA HIS A 403 -7.99 0.11 26.33
C HIS A 403 -9.49 0.43 26.49
N ASN A 404 -10.40 -0.25 25.81
CA ASN A 404 -11.85 -0.13 26.01
C ASN A 404 -12.27 -0.64 27.40
N GLY A 405 -12.45 0.30 28.33
CA GLY A 405 -12.89 0.09 29.70
C GLY A 405 -11.93 0.69 30.72
N ASN A 406 -12.45 1.14 31.86
CA ASN A 406 -11.63 1.71 32.93
C ASN A 406 -10.70 0.66 33.57
N ASN A 407 -9.49 1.07 33.94
CA ASN A 407 -8.58 0.28 34.76
C ASN A 407 -8.16 1.08 36.01
N ASP A 408 -7.20 0.57 36.79
CA ASP A 408 -6.72 1.24 38.01
C ASP A 408 -5.85 2.48 37.72
N ILE A 409 -5.43 2.68 36.48
CA ILE A 409 -4.61 3.82 36.03
C ILE A 409 -5.50 4.98 35.59
N CYS A 410 -6.48 4.73 34.71
CA CYS A 410 -7.30 5.79 34.15
C CYS A 410 -8.67 5.36 33.61
N GLY A 411 -9.50 6.36 33.31
CA GLY A 411 -10.75 6.20 32.60
C GLY A 411 -10.59 6.17 31.07
N SER A 412 -11.33 5.27 30.43
CA SER A 412 -11.33 5.06 28.98
C SER A 412 -12.30 6.00 28.24
N ALA A 413 -12.10 6.15 26.93
CA ALA A 413 -13.03 6.85 26.04
C ALA A 413 -14.33 6.08 25.83
N ARG A 414 -14.28 4.75 25.98
CA ARG A 414 -15.45 3.86 25.94
C ARG A 414 -15.64 3.19 27.30
N TYR A 415 -16.91 3.02 27.69
CA TYR A 415 -17.28 2.32 28.92
C TYR A 415 -16.71 2.97 30.20
N ASN A 416 -16.77 4.30 30.27
CA ASN A 416 -16.35 5.10 31.42
C ASN A 416 -17.54 5.86 32.04
N GLU A 417 -18.51 5.12 32.55
CA GLU A 417 -19.70 5.66 33.21
C GLU A 417 -19.34 6.44 34.48
N GLU A 418 -18.21 6.10 35.11
CA GLU A 418 -17.66 6.74 36.31
C GLU A 418 -17.13 8.16 36.04
N GLY A 419 -16.88 8.54 34.78
CA GLY A 419 -16.22 9.81 34.45
C GLY A 419 -14.79 9.91 35.01
N LEU A 420 -14.12 8.77 35.12
CA LEU A 420 -12.79 8.64 35.69
C LEU A 420 -11.75 9.37 34.79
N GLY A 421 -10.85 10.11 35.42
CA GLY A 421 -9.66 10.70 34.79
C GLY A 421 -8.42 9.84 35.04
N ILE A 422 -7.25 10.44 35.26
CA ILE A 422 -6.10 9.71 35.81
C ILE A 422 -6.28 9.51 37.32
N SER A 423 -6.05 8.29 37.82
CA SER A 423 -6.10 7.98 39.26
C SER A 423 -4.80 8.38 39.98
N THR A 424 -4.79 8.36 41.32
CA THR A 424 -3.54 8.56 42.09
C THR A 424 -2.47 7.52 41.76
N PHE A 425 -2.87 6.27 41.50
CA PHE A 425 -1.94 5.24 41.04
C PHE A 425 -1.47 5.52 39.61
N GLY A 426 -2.37 5.94 38.72
CA GLY A 426 -2.03 6.33 37.36
C GLY A 426 -1.05 7.49 37.28
N GLU A 427 -1.15 8.48 38.18
CA GLU A 427 -0.17 9.56 38.29
C GLU A 427 1.24 9.01 38.62
N GLN A 428 1.33 8.05 39.53
CA GLN A 428 2.60 7.39 39.86
C GLN A 428 3.14 6.61 38.66
N VAL A 429 2.28 5.87 37.94
CA VAL A 429 2.66 5.15 36.72
C VAL A 429 3.20 6.09 35.66
N ILE A 430 2.54 7.22 35.38
CA ILE A 430 3.02 8.21 34.38
C ILE A 430 4.39 8.76 34.78
N LYS A 431 4.58 9.12 36.06
CA LYS A 431 5.87 9.62 36.56
C LYS A 431 6.96 8.56 36.43
N GLU A 432 6.65 7.30 36.71
CA GLU A 432 7.58 6.19 36.55
C GLU A 432 7.93 5.95 35.08
N MET A 433 6.95 5.99 34.17
CA MET A 433 7.18 5.90 32.72
C MET A 433 8.13 7.01 32.24
N ASN A 434 7.92 8.25 32.68
CA ASN A 434 8.83 9.36 32.39
C ASN A 434 10.24 9.11 32.96
N ARG A 435 10.37 8.58 34.18
CA ARG A 435 11.65 8.30 34.85
C ARG A 435 12.46 7.26 34.08
N VAL A 436 11.82 6.18 33.63
CA VAL A 436 12.50 5.06 32.94
C VAL A 436 12.64 5.28 31.43
N GLY A 437 12.02 6.32 30.89
CA GLY A 437 12.03 6.62 29.46
C GLY A 437 11.13 5.67 28.65
N MET A 438 9.96 5.33 29.18
CA MET A 438 8.85 4.70 28.46
C MET A 438 7.85 5.79 28.05
N MET A 439 7.44 5.80 26.78
CA MET A 439 6.46 6.79 26.31
C MET A 439 5.07 6.50 26.85
N VAL A 440 4.36 7.56 27.22
CA VAL A 440 2.95 7.51 27.62
C VAL A 440 2.11 7.61 26.36
N ASP A 441 1.30 6.58 26.10
CA ASP A 441 0.33 6.58 25.00
C ASP A 441 -1.10 6.79 25.53
N ILE A 442 -1.80 7.76 24.94
CA ILE A 442 -3.17 8.15 25.30
C ILE A 442 -4.23 7.68 24.30
N SER A 443 -3.86 6.87 23.31
CA SER A 443 -4.87 6.07 22.62
C SER A 443 -5.78 5.37 23.66
N HIS A 444 -7.06 5.26 23.37
CA HIS A 444 -8.16 4.78 24.21
C HIS A 444 -8.53 5.62 25.43
N ALA A 445 -7.69 6.55 25.87
CA ALA A 445 -7.98 7.36 27.05
C ALA A 445 -9.21 8.27 26.84
N GLY A 446 -10.04 8.39 27.87
CA GLY A 446 -11.13 9.35 27.87
C GLY A 446 -10.61 10.79 27.89
N GLU A 447 -11.44 11.75 27.50
CA GLU A 447 -11.03 13.15 27.37
C GLU A 447 -10.45 13.73 28.67
N LYS A 448 -11.05 13.39 29.82
CA LYS A 448 -10.51 13.80 31.14
C LYS A 448 -9.12 13.18 31.39
N SER A 449 -8.99 11.87 31.21
CA SER A 449 -7.71 11.16 31.34
C SER A 449 -6.64 11.71 30.39
N PHE A 450 -7.02 12.13 29.19
CA PHE A 450 -6.12 12.77 28.23
C PHE A 450 -5.52 14.06 28.80
N TYR A 451 -6.36 14.99 29.29
CA TYR A 451 -5.87 16.28 29.81
C TYR A 451 -5.09 16.10 31.11
N ASP A 452 -5.55 15.22 32.01
CA ASP A 452 -4.86 14.87 33.24
C ASP A 452 -3.45 14.30 32.93
N ALA A 453 -3.34 13.35 31.98
CA ALA A 453 -2.04 12.78 31.59
C ALA A 453 -1.09 13.83 30.99
N LEU A 454 -1.64 14.76 30.21
CA LEU A 454 -0.91 15.86 29.59
C LEU A 454 -0.37 16.87 30.62
N GLU A 455 -1.09 17.05 31.74
CA GLU A 455 -0.65 17.88 32.86
C GLU A 455 0.39 17.17 33.73
N ILE A 456 0.18 15.89 34.03
CA ILE A 456 1.04 15.08 34.90
C ILE A 456 2.39 14.77 34.24
N SER A 457 2.39 14.47 32.94
CA SER A 457 3.61 14.04 32.24
C SER A 457 4.62 15.18 32.11
N SER A 458 5.84 14.92 32.58
CA SER A 458 7.00 15.80 32.43
C SER A 458 7.69 15.69 31.06
N LYS A 459 7.26 14.71 30.26
CA LYS A 459 7.76 14.45 28.89
C LYS A 459 6.59 14.51 27.89
N PRO A 460 6.85 14.75 26.59
CA PRO A 460 5.82 14.66 25.57
C PRO A 460 5.17 13.28 25.53
N ILE A 461 3.87 13.24 25.25
CA ILE A 461 3.07 12.01 25.16
C ILE A 461 2.63 11.75 23.72
N VAL A 462 2.17 10.54 23.42
CA VAL A 462 1.77 10.12 22.07
C VAL A 462 0.31 9.67 22.02
N ALA A 463 -0.32 9.79 20.86
CA ALA A 463 -1.51 9.02 20.49
C ALA A 463 -1.09 8.05 19.39
N SER A 464 -0.90 6.76 19.73
CA SER A 464 -0.31 5.77 18.83
C SER A 464 -1.20 5.38 17.65
N HIS A 465 -2.52 5.60 17.74
CA HIS A 465 -3.50 5.33 16.69
C HIS A 465 -4.84 6.05 17.04
N SER A 466 -4.99 7.30 16.62
CA SER A 466 -6.22 8.09 16.82
C SER A 466 -6.43 9.06 15.68
N SER A 467 -7.68 9.21 15.23
CA SER A 467 -8.04 10.08 14.11
C SER A 467 -8.79 11.34 14.57
N ALA A 468 -9.06 12.26 13.66
CA ALA A 468 -9.76 13.52 13.96
C ALA A 468 -11.28 13.36 14.21
N ARG A 469 -11.77 13.88 15.34
CA ARG A 469 -13.19 13.79 15.71
C ARG A 469 -14.08 14.75 14.92
N ALA A 470 -13.51 15.84 14.41
CA ALA A 470 -14.22 16.81 13.58
C ALA A 470 -14.78 16.19 12.28
N LEU A 471 -14.09 15.18 11.72
CA LEU A 471 -14.49 14.51 10.48
C LEU A 471 -15.32 13.24 10.74
N CYS A 472 -14.99 12.49 11.79
CA CYS A 472 -15.79 11.37 12.27
C CYS A 472 -15.98 11.46 13.77
N ASP A 473 -17.17 11.88 14.21
CA ASP A 473 -17.51 12.01 15.61
C ASP A 473 -17.66 10.62 16.26
N HIS A 474 -16.55 10.12 16.77
CA HIS A 474 -16.38 8.88 17.50
C HIS A 474 -15.55 9.16 18.78
N PRO A 475 -15.88 8.59 19.95
CA PRO A 475 -15.20 8.92 21.21
C PRO A 475 -13.71 8.56 21.25
N ARG A 476 -13.24 7.65 20.38
CA ARG A 476 -11.81 7.31 20.24
C ARG A 476 -11.00 8.34 19.43
N ASN A 477 -11.69 9.21 18.70
CA ASN A 477 -11.06 10.28 17.93
C ASN A 477 -10.82 11.50 18.79
N LEU A 478 -9.74 12.23 18.50
CA LEU A 478 -9.34 13.42 19.25
C LEU A 478 -10.08 14.65 18.75
N THR A 479 -10.54 15.49 19.68
CA THR A 479 -11.07 16.82 19.35
C THR A 479 -9.95 17.75 18.91
N ASP A 480 -10.30 18.84 18.20
CA ASP A 480 -9.30 19.84 17.80
C ASP A 480 -8.59 20.48 18.99
N ASP A 481 -9.26 20.61 20.12
CA ASP A 481 -8.66 21.15 21.34
C ASP A 481 -7.68 20.15 21.97
N GLN A 482 -7.99 18.85 21.94
CA GLN A 482 -7.03 17.81 22.33
C GLN A 482 -5.82 17.80 21.39
N LEU A 483 -6.02 17.90 20.07
CA LEU A 483 -4.93 17.96 19.09
C LEU A 483 -4.00 19.16 19.32
N LYS A 484 -4.56 20.36 19.54
CA LYS A 484 -3.78 21.57 19.87
C LYS A 484 -3.04 21.42 21.20
N ALA A 485 -3.70 20.90 22.23
CA ALA A 485 -3.09 20.72 23.54
C ALA A 485 -1.92 19.72 23.49
N LEU A 486 -2.07 18.62 22.74
CA LEU A 486 -1.01 17.64 22.52
C LEU A 486 0.21 18.28 21.84
N ALA A 487 0.00 19.02 20.75
CA ALA A 487 1.08 19.72 20.04
C ALA A 487 1.76 20.77 20.91
N ALA A 488 1.02 21.54 21.71
CA ALA A 488 1.57 22.54 22.62
C ALA A 488 2.53 21.95 23.67
N LYS A 489 2.45 20.64 23.92
CA LYS A 489 3.34 19.89 24.83
C LYS A 489 4.38 19.03 24.08
N GLY A 490 4.55 19.24 22.78
CA GLY A 490 5.54 18.53 21.96
C GLY A 490 5.10 17.12 21.52
N GLY A 491 3.88 16.69 21.87
CA GLY A 491 3.39 15.34 21.59
C GLY A 491 3.08 15.10 20.11
N VAL A 492 2.62 13.90 19.78
CA VAL A 492 2.32 13.50 18.39
C VAL A 492 1.08 12.62 18.34
N ALA A 493 0.25 12.80 17.31
CA ALA A 493 -0.90 11.92 17.04
C ALA A 493 -0.71 11.18 15.72
N GLN A 494 -0.92 9.87 15.75
CA GLN A 494 -0.72 8.97 14.61
C GLN A 494 -2.08 8.60 14.04
N VAL A 495 -2.34 8.95 12.77
CA VAL A 495 -3.66 8.76 12.15
C VAL A 495 -3.98 7.26 12.06
N CYS A 496 -5.17 6.89 12.53
CA CYS A 496 -5.64 5.51 12.56
C CYS A 496 -6.35 5.11 11.26
N MET A 497 -6.04 3.94 10.72
CA MET A 497 -6.65 3.39 9.50
C MET A 497 -7.77 2.39 9.80
N TYR A 498 -8.55 2.65 10.85
CA TYR A 498 -9.79 1.92 11.13
C TYR A 498 -11.00 2.62 10.51
N GLY A 499 -11.78 1.89 9.70
CA GLY A 499 -12.90 2.46 8.95
C GLY A 499 -13.94 3.18 9.83
N GLY A 500 -14.23 2.65 11.02
CA GLY A 500 -15.17 3.26 11.98
C GLY A 500 -14.68 4.58 12.58
N PHE A 501 -13.37 4.87 12.52
CA PHE A 501 -12.79 6.14 12.96
C PHE A 501 -12.65 7.17 11.83
N LEU A 502 -12.78 6.74 10.57
CA LEU A 502 -12.63 7.61 9.41
C LEU A 502 -13.97 8.07 8.84
N ARG A 503 -15.02 7.25 8.95
CA ARG A 503 -16.37 7.64 8.49
C ARG A 503 -17.47 6.89 9.22
N LYS A 504 -18.65 7.51 9.31
CA LYS A 504 -19.84 6.89 9.93
C LYS A 504 -20.61 5.96 8.99
N ASN A 505 -20.67 6.29 7.69
CA ASN A 505 -21.52 5.61 6.71
C ASN A 505 -20.72 5.21 5.48
N GLY A 506 -20.80 3.94 5.06
CA GLY A 506 -20.10 3.41 3.89
C GLY A 506 -18.67 2.96 4.19
N GLU A 507 -17.99 2.45 3.16
CA GLU A 507 -16.65 1.87 3.28
C GLU A 507 -15.56 2.95 3.28
N ALA A 508 -14.63 2.90 4.24
CA ALA A 508 -13.54 3.86 4.32
C ALA A 508 -12.44 3.52 3.31
N THR A 509 -11.83 4.55 2.77
CA THR A 509 -10.75 4.46 1.79
C THR A 509 -9.55 5.28 2.25
N ILE A 510 -8.41 5.07 1.59
CA ILE A 510 -7.20 5.87 1.79
C ILE A 510 -7.42 7.39 1.69
N LYS A 511 -8.44 7.84 0.93
CA LYS A 511 -8.78 9.26 0.81
C LYS A 511 -9.29 9.83 2.14
N ASP A 512 -10.10 9.07 2.85
CA ASP A 512 -10.64 9.46 4.16
C ASP A 512 -9.49 9.55 5.18
N ALA A 513 -8.57 8.58 5.19
CA ALA A 513 -7.38 8.62 6.06
C ALA A 513 -6.50 9.86 5.78
N ILE A 514 -6.33 10.24 4.51
CA ILE A 514 -5.57 11.44 4.12
C ILE A 514 -6.31 12.72 4.49
N GLU A 515 -7.64 12.74 4.43
CA GLU A 515 -8.44 13.88 4.90
C GLU A 515 -8.28 14.09 6.41
N HIS A 516 -8.31 13.00 7.19
CA HIS A 516 -8.00 13.06 8.62
C HIS A 516 -6.57 13.53 8.90
N LEU A 517 -5.59 13.02 8.17
CA LEU A 517 -4.21 13.50 8.29
C LEU A 517 -4.09 14.99 7.96
N ASN A 518 -4.70 15.45 6.86
CA ASN A 518 -4.67 16.86 6.46
C ASN A 518 -5.32 17.76 7.51
N HIS A 519 -6.47 17.35 8.05
CA HIS A 519 -7.12 18.08 9.14
C HIS A 519 -6.23 18.16 10.37
N MET A 520 -5.63 17.04 10.78
CA MET A 520 -4.68 17.01 11.91
C MET A 520 -3.50 17.94 11.64
N VAL A 521 -2.87 17.88 10.47
CA VAL A 521 -1.76 18.77 10.08
C VAL A 521 -2.17 20.25 10.17
N ASN A 522 -3.38 20.60 9.73
CA ASN A 522 -3.90 21.97 9.82
C ASN A 522 -4.13 22.44 11.26
N VAL A 523 -4.56 21.55 12.15
CA VAL A 523 -4.90 21.88 13.54
C VAL A 523 -3.68 21.89 14.46
N MET A 524 -2.80 20.89 14.33
CA MET A 524 -1.71 20.64 15.28
C MET A 524 -0.30 20.82 14.69
N GLY A 525 -0.20 21.06 13.38
CA GLY A 525 1.06 21.26 12.68
C GLY A 525 1.73 19.96 12.21
N ILE A 526 2.48 20.05 11.11
CA ILE A 526 3.14 18.91 10.47
C ILE A 526 4.14 18.17 11.37
N GLU A 527 4.69 18.86 12.37
CA GLU A 527 5.66 18.33 13.35
C GLU A 527 5.01 17.42 14.40
N HIS A 528 3.68 17.21 14.35
CA HIS A 528 2.96 16.49 15.39
C HIS A 528 1.97 15.44 14.86
N VAL A 529 2.09 15.06 13.57
CA VAL A 529 1.22 14.06 12.94
C VAL A 529 2.04 12.89 12.40
N GLY A 530 1.51 11.67 12.50
CA GLY A 530 2.11 10.49 11.88
C GLY A 530 1.08 9.42 11.50
N ILE A 531 1.48 8.14 11.47
CA ILE A 531 0.70 7.00 10.99
C ILE A 531 0.75 5.85 12.00
N GLY A 532 -0.43 5.38 12.43
CA GLY A 532 -0.59 4.19 13.28
C GLY A 532 -1.75 3.37 12.75
N THR A 533 -1.46 2.31 12.01
CA THR A 533 -2.45 1.69 11.12
C THR A 533 -3.57 0.97 11.84
N ASP A 534 -3.29 0.45 13.04
CA ASP A 534 -4.19 -0.45 13.77
C ASP A 534 -4.36 -1.82 13.06
N PHE A 535 -3.40 -2.19 12.22
CA PHE A 535 -3.42 -3.46 11.49
C PHE A 535 -3.49 -4.65 12.44
N ASP A 536 -4.32 -5.62 12.07
CA ASP A 536 -4.69 -6.82 12.84
C ASP A 536 -5.52 -6.54 14.12
N GLY A 537 -5.75 -5.28 14.49
CA GLY A 537 -6.58 -4.87 15.63
C GLY A 537 -8.02 -4.51 15.25
N ASP A 538 -8.17 -3.90 14.07
CA ASP A 538 -9.42 -3.61 13.32
C ASP A 538 -9.10 -2.70 12.10
N GLY A 539 -7.88 -2.18 12.02
CA GLY A 539 -7.34 -1.37 10.94
C GLY A 539 -7.18 -2.11 9.61
N GLY A 540 -7.20 -1.33 8.53
CA GLY A 540 -7.25 -1.81 7.15
C GLY A 540 -8.40 -1.14 6.41
N ILE A 541 -8.09 -0.49 5.30
CA ILE A 541 -9.06 0.22 4.46
C ILE A 541 -8.73 0.03 2.99
N THR A 542 -9.71 0.26 2.11
CA THR A 542 -9.47 0.20 0.66
C THR A 542 -8.38 1.19 0.24
N GLY A 543 -7.32 0.66 -0.38
CA GLY A 543 -6.10 1.39 -0.78
C GLY A 543 -4.93 1.31 0.21
N CYS A 544 -5.19 0.86 1.44
CA CYS A 544 -4.22 0.53 2.48
C CYS A 544 -4.70 -0.70 3.27
N ALA A 545 -4.96 -1.81 2.59
CA ALA A 545 -5.58 -2.99 3.20
C ALA A 545 -4.59 -3.81 4.05
N SER A 546 -3.28 -3.63 3.86
CA SER A 546 -2.23 -4.31 4.62
C SER A 546 -0.90 -3.58 4.48
N ALA A 547 0.15 -4.04 5.18
CA ALA A 547 1.49 -3.45 5.09
C ALA A 547 2.04 -3.41 3.66
N SER A 548 1.58 -4.26 2.74
CA SER A 548 2.02 -4.25 1.33
C SER A 548 1.51 -3.06 0.53
N GLU A 549 0.48 -2.36 1.03
CA GLU A 549 -0.19 -1.28 0.31
C GLU A 549 0.23 0.12 0.80
N LEU A 550 1.02 0.20 1.88
CA LEU A 550 1.39 1.45 2.55
C LEU A 550 2.13 2.47 1.67
N ILE A 551 2.82 2.01 0.62
CA ILE A 551 3.43 2.90 -0.37
C ILE A 551 2.38 3.83 -1.04
N ASN A 552 1.13 3.37 -1.19
CA ASN A 552 0.03 4.16 -1.75
C ASN A 552 -0.30 5.39 -0.90
N PHE A 553 -0.11 5.32 0.43
CA PHE A 553 -0.29 6.47 1.32
C PHE A 553 0.69 7.59 0.96
N THR A 554 1.95 7.24 0.67
CA THR A 554 2.97 8.19 0.23
C THR A 554 2.67 8.76 -1.15
N ARG A 555 2.20 7.93 -2.07
CA ARG A 555 1.76 8.38 -3.40
C ARG A 555 0.63 9.41 -3.29
N ARG A 556 -0.29 9.22 -2.33
CA ARG A 556 -1.36 10.18 -2.06
C ARG A 556 -0.84 11.46 -1.39
N LEU A 557 0.10 11.39 -0.46
CA LEU A 557 0.76 12.59 0.10
C LEU A 557 1.49 13.41 -0.98
N LEU A 558 2.17 12.74 -1.92
CA LEU A 558 2.80 13.40 -3.07
C LEU A 558 1.77 14.10 -3.97
N LEU A 559 0.61 13.48 -4.18
CA LEU A 559 -0.49 14.08 -4.95
C LEU A 559 -1.07 15.32 -4.25
N GLU A 560 -1.17 15.30 -2.91
CA GLU A 560 -1.52 16.46 -2.07
C GLU A 560 -0.38 17.49 -1.95
N ARG A 561 0.74 17.27 -2.65
CA ARG A 561 1.93 18.16 -2.73
C ARG A 561 2.70 18.32 -1.42
N TYR A 562 2.66 17.35 -0.53
CA TYR A 562 3.57 17.32 0.62
C TYR A 562 5.03 17.23 0.13
N SER A 563 5.92 17.99 0.78
CA SER A 563 7.35 17.91 0.50
C SER A 563 7.92 16.58 1.01
N GLY A 564 9.04 16.13 0.45
CA GLY A 564 9.75 14.93 0.93
C GLY A 564 10.12 15.02 2.43
N GLU A 565 10.39 16.23 2.92
CA GLU A 565 10.67 16.47 4.34
C GLU A 565 9.42 16.32 5.22
N SER A 566 8.29 16.86 4.78
CA SER A 566 7.00 16.67 5.48
C SER A 566 6.59 15.20 5.52
N ILE A 567 6.81 14.47 4.41
CA ILE A 567 6.56 13.03 4.33
C ILE A 567 7.48 12.26 5.29
N ARG A 568 8.76 12.64 5.41
CA ARG A 568 9.71 12.06 6.37
C ARG A 568 9.26 12.26 7.83
N LEU A 569 8.70 13.42 8.15
CA LEU A 569 8.15 13.70 9.48
C LEU A 569 6.94 12.82 9.79
N ILE A 570 5.98 12.74 8.85
CA ILE A 570 4.77 11.90 8.97
C ILE A 570 5.10 10.42 9.16
N TRP A 571 6.03 9.88 8.36
CA TRP A 571 6.34 8.44 8.38
C TRP A 571 7.05 7.92 9.62
N GLY A 572 7.45 8.79 10.54
CA GLY A 572 8.10 8.37 11.77
C GLY A 572 8.98 9.43 12.39
N GLY A 573 9.41 10.45 11.63
CA GLY A 573 10.25 11.53 12.17
C GLY A 573 9.68 12.18 13.43
N ASN A 574 8.36 12.44 13.44
CA ASN A 574 7.69 13.04 14.60
C ASN A 574 7.60 12.09 15.80
N PHE A 575 7.29 10.81 15.56
CA PHE A 575 7.22 9.79 16.60
C PHE A 575 8.60 9.54 17.23
N LEU A 576 9.63 9.41 16.39
CA LEU A 576 11.00 9.17 16.82
C LEU A 576 11.60 10.37 17.56
N ARG A 577 11.21 11.60 17.24
CA ARG A 577 11.57 12.79 18.02
C ARG A 577 11.07 12.68 19.46
N VAL A 578 9.78 12.36 19.64
CA VAL A 578 9.17 12.18 20.97
C VAL A 578 9.86 11.03 21.71
N MET A 579 10.10 9.92 21.03
CA MET A 579 10.81 8.78 21.59
C MET A 579 12.22 9.13 22.08
N GLU A 580 12.99 9.88 21.28
CA GLU A 580 14.34 10.33 21.65
C GLU A 580 14.32 11.25 22.88
N GLU A 581 13.37 12.20 22.93
CA GLU A 581 13.23 13.11 24.07
C GLU A 581 12.84 12.40 25.37
N VAL A 582 11.95 11.41 25.28
CA VAL A 582 11.51 10.58 26.40
C VAL A 582 12.65 9.70 26.91
N GLN A 583 13.44 9.11 26.00
CA GLN A 583 14.54 8.22 26.37
C GLN A 583 15.81 8.96 26.84
N ARG A 584 15.92 10.27 26.59
CA ARG A 584 17.04 11.09 27.06
C ARG A 584 16.97 11.28 28.58
N LYS A 585 18.02 10.78 29.24
CA LYS A 585 18.25 10.88 30.69
C LYS A 585 18.55 12.32 31.12
#